data_AF-A0A921BE48-F1
#
_entry.id   AF-A0A921BE48-F1
#
_cell.length_a   1.000
_cell.length_b   1.000
_cell.length_c   1.000
_cell.angle_alpha   90.00
_cell.angle_beta   90.00
_cell.angle_gamma   90.00
#
_symmetry.space_group_name_H-M   'P 1'
#
loop_
_entity.id
_entity.type
_entity.pdbx_description
1 polymer ?
#
loop_
_entity_poly.entity_id
_entity_poly.type
_entity_poly.pdbx_seq_one_letter_code
_entity_poly.pdbx_strand_id
1 'polypeptide(L)'
;MIIGVPKELFPGERRVALVPSIVPSLTKASLDVLVEPSAGESAGFPDQAYVEKGARIASSREQLFSDVDVLLQVRSPGAAGNTGLADLETLQANQTIIGFSEPLGEPPSQNAWRLKAFGRSRWN
;
A
#
# COMPACT_ATOMS: atom_id res chain seq x y z
N MET A 1 14.44 -2.03 -7.13
CA MET A 1 13.23 -1.29 -6.73
C MET A 1 12.33 -2.26 -6.00
N ILE A 2 11.78 -1.86 -4.86
CA ILE A 2 10.97 -2.71 -3.99
C ILE A 2 9.51 -2.27 -4.04
N ILE A 3 8.64 -3.22 -4.39
CA ILE A 3 7.18 -3.10 -4.39
C ILE A 3 6.67 -3.59 -3.04
N GLY A 4 5.99 -2.71 -2.30
CA GLY A 4 5.29 -2.99 -1.06
C GLY A 4 3.81 -3.33 -1.29
N VAL A 5 3.32 -4.37 -0.64
CA VAL A 5 1.91 -4.74 -0.61
C VAL A 5 1.44 -4.76 0.85
N PRO A 6 0.98 -3.62 1.39
CA PRO A 6 0.43 -3.57 2.75
C PRO A 6 -0.93 -4.26 2.82
N LYS A 7 -1.32 -4.63 4.04
CA LYS A 7 -2.65 -5.14 4.34
C LYS A 7 -3.68 -4.01 4.24
N GLU A 8 -4.84 -4.31 3.66
CA GLU A 8 -5.95 -3.36 3.61
C GLU A 8 -6.60 -3.24 4.99
N LEU A 9 -6.81 -1.99 5.45
CA LEU A 9 -7.39 -1.70 6.77
C LEU A 9 -8.78 -1.07 6.68
N PHE A 10 -9.28 -0.80 5.47
CA PHE A 10 -10.61 -0.21 5.30
C PHE A 10 -11.69 -1.24 5.70
N PRO A 11 -12.68 -0.87 6.54
CA PRO A 11 -13.71 -1.82 6.98
C PRO A 11 -14.44 -2.50 5.81
N GLY A 12 -14.45 -3.83 5.82
CA GLY A 12 -15.10 -4.63 4.78
C GLY A 12 -14.30 -4.81 3.49
N GLU A 13 -13.12 -4.20 3.36
CA GLU A 13 -12.20 -4.48 2.27
C GLU A 13 -11.60 -5.88 2.44
N ARG A 14 -11.75 -6.72 1.41
CA ARG A 14 -11.24 -8.09 1.39
C ARG A 14 -10.26 -8.35 0.27
N ARG A 15 -10.07 -7.38 -0.63
CA ARG A 15 -9.14 -7.49 -1.75
C ARG A 15 -7.70 -7.27 -1.27
N VAL A 16 -6.76 -7.64 -2.13
CA VAL A 16 -5.33 -7.32 -2.00
C VAL A 16 -4.88 -6.73 -3.34
N ALA A 17 -3.98 -5.75 -3.30
CA ALA A 17 -3.57 -5.01 -4.50
C ALA A 17 -2.73 -5.83 -5.50
N LEU A 18 -2.09 -6.89 -5.01
CA LEU A 18 -1.20 -7.75 -5.79
C LEU A 18 -1.43 -9.21 -5.36
N VAL A 19 -1.65 -10.10 -6.33
CA VAL A 19 -1.88 -11.53 -6.08
C VAL A 19 -0.59 -12.35 -6.31
N PRO A 20 -0.38 -13.50 -5.65
CA PRO A 20 0.86 -14.27 -5.76
C PRO A 20 1.26 -14.65 -7.20
N SER A 21 0.29 -14.86 -8.09
CA SER A 21 0.55 -15.28 -9.47
C SER A 21 1.33 -14.26 -10.31
N ILE A 22 1.34 -12.97 -9.94
CA ILE A 22 2.07 -11.94 -10.69
C ILE A 22 3.50 -11.72 -10.17
N VAL A 23 3.81 -12.16 -8.95
CA VAL A 23 5.13 -11.99 -8.33
C VAL A 23 6.27 -12.44 -9.25
N PRO A 24 6.22 -13.62 -9.91
CA PRO A 24 7.33 -14.07 -10.75
C PRO A 24 7.59 -13.15 -11.95
N SER A 25 6.55 -12.50 -12.48
CA SER A 25 6.67 -11.55 -13.58
C SER A 25 7.35 -10.25 -13.14
N LEU A 26 7.08 -9.80 -11.92
CA LEU A 26 7.73 -8.63 -11.32
C LEU A 26 9.21 -8.93 -11.00
N THR A 27 9.50 -10.10 -10.43
CA THR A 27 10.88 -10.54 -10.19
C THR A 27 11.69 -10.64 -11.48
N LYS A 28 11.09 -11.15 -12.58
CA LYS A 28 11.72 -11.17 -13.91
C LYS A 28 12.03 -9.77 -14.46
N ALA A 29 11.26 -8.76 -14.05
CA ALA A 29 11.51 -7.36 -14.37
C ALA A 29 12.49 -6.68 -13.39
N SER A 30 13.20 -7.45 -12.56
CA SER A 30 14.13 -6.95 -11.54
C SER A 30 13.46 -6.09 -10.47
N LEU A 31 12.21 -6.42 -10.13
CA LEU A 31 11.44 -5.80 -9.06
C LEU A 31 11.27 -6.79 -7.90
N ASP A 32 11.67 -6.37 -6.71
CA ASP A 32 11.45 -7.15 -5.49
C ASP A 32 10.04 -6.90 -4.95
N VAL A 33 9.43 -7.93 -4.37
CA VAL A 33 8.10 -7.82 -3.75
C VAL A 33 8.22 -8.06 -2.25
N LEU A 34 7.76 -7.09 -1.46
CA LEU A 34 7.66 -7.14 -0.01
C LEU A 34 6.18 -7.04 0.38
N VAL A 35 5.68 -8.00 1.15
CA VAL A 35 4.27 -8.12 1.51
C VAL A 35 4.13 -8.01 3.02
N GLU A 36 3.15 -7.26 3.51
CA GLU A 36 2.84 -7.23 4.95
C GLU A 36 2.29 -8.59 5.39
N PRO A 37 2.60 -9.07 6.61
CA PRO A 37 2.01 -10.28 7.15
C PRO A 37 0.49 -10.29 7.01
N SER A 38 -0.06 -11.40 6.53
CA SER A 38 -1.50 -11.61 6.36
C SER A 38 -2.20 -10.64 5.40
N ALA A 39 -1.47 -9.91 4.53
CA ALA A 39 -2.09 -8.95 3.61
C ALA A 39 -3.07 -9.60 2.62
N GLY A 40 -2.77 -10.82 2.17
CA GLY A 40 -3.59 -11.55 1.21
C GLY A 40 -4.65 -12.48 1.82
N GLU A 41 -4.67 -12.69 3.13
CA GLU A 41 -5.48 -13.75 3.76
C GLU A 41 -6.97 -13.59 3.47
N SER A 42 -7.50 -12.36 3.60
CA SER A 42 -8.93 -12.07 3.35
C SER A 42 -9.32 -12.24 1.88
N ALA A 43 -8.33 -12.20 0.97
CA ALA A 43 -8.48 -12.46 -0.45
C ALA A 43 -8.25 -13.94 -0.82
N GLY A 44 -7.94 -14.81 0.16
CA GLY A 44 -7.66 -16.23 -0.06
C GLY A 44 -6.21 -16.54 -0.44
N PHE A 45 -5.28 -15.60 -0.23
CA PHE A 45 -3.85 -15.78 -0.53
C PHE A 45 -3.03 -15.76 0.77
N PRO A 46 -2.68 -16.93 1.35
CA PRO A 46 -1.85 -16.99 2.55
C PRO A 46 -0.42 -16.52 2.24
N ASP A 47 0.31 -16.06 3.26
CA ASP A 47 1.69 -15.56 3.13
C ASP A 47 2.62 -16.56 2.44
N GLN A 48 2.44 -17.86 2.73
CA GLN A 48 3.19 -18.94 2.11
C GLN A 48 3.08 -18.94 0.58
N ALA A 49 1.91 -18.60 0.03
CA ALA A 49 1.71 -18.52 -1.43
C ALA A 49 2.53 -17.40 -2.08
N TYR A 50 2.79 -16.31 -1.35
CA TYR A 50 3.68 -15.23 -1.82
C TYR A 50 5.13 -15.66 -1.77
N VAL A 51 5.56 -16.30 -0.67
CA VAL A 51 6.92 -16.81 -0.49
C VAL A 51 7.28 -17.82 -1.58
N GLU A 52 6.38 -18.76 -1.88
CA GLU A 52 6.56 -19.75 -2.95
C GLU A 52 6.73 -19.14 -4.35
N LYS A 53 6.30 -17.88 -4.54
CA LYS A 53 6.41 -17.14 -5.79
C LYS A 53 7.59 -16.17 -5.81
N GLY A 54 8.38 -16.10 -4.74
CA GLY A 54 9.60 -15.30 -4.64
C GLY A 54 9.42 -13.94 -3.96
N ALA A 55 8.27 -13.67 -3.34
CA ALA A 55 8.10 -12.48 -2.51
C ALA A 55 8.69 -12.69 -1.11
N ARG A 56 9.01 -11.58 -0.44
CA ARG A 56 9.40 -11.56 0.98
C ARG A 56 8.22 -11.07 1.83
N ILE A 57 8.12 -11.57 3.05
CA ILE A 57 7.17 -11.07 4.05
C ILE A 57 7.91 -10.07 4.95
N ALA A 58 7.33 -8.90 5.17
CA ALA A 58 7.85 -7.89 6.09
C ALA A 58 7.69 -8.34 7.55
N SER A 59 8.55 -7.85 8.44
CA SER A 59 8.42 -8.09 9.88
C SER A 59 7.29 -7.26 10.52
N SER A 60 6.99 -6.10 9.93
CA SER A 60 5.91 -5.22 10.36
C SER A 60 5.45 -4.31 9.24
N ARG A 61 4.31 -3.63 9.46
CA ARG A 61 3.81 -2.60 8.54
C ARG A 61 4.77 -1.42 8.47
N GLU A 62 5.33 -1.00 9.60
CA GLU A 62 6.28 0.12 9.66
C GLU A 62 7.52 -0.17 8.81
N GLN A 63 8.07 -1.39 8.91
CA GLN A 63 9.18 -1.82 8.07
C GLN A 63 8.80 -1.82 6.59
N LEU A 64 7.59 -2.31 6.25
CA LEU A 64 7.14 -2.29 4.86
C LEU A 64 7.10 -0.86 4.32
N PHE A 65 6.51 0.08 5.06
CA PHE A 65 6.42 1.47 4.62
C PHE A 65 7.79 2.18 4.57
N SER A 66 8.79 1.75 5.35
CA SER A 66 10.14 2.34 5.30
C SER A 66 11.00 1.83 4.15
N ASP A 67 10.81 0.56 3.74
CA ASP A 67 11.76 -0.15 2.87
C ASP A 67 11.36 -0.14 1.38
N VAL A 68 10.17 0.36 1.04
CA VAL A 68 9.60 0.22 -0.31
C VAL A 68 9.65 1.51 -1.11
N ASP A 69 9.83 1.36 -2.43
CA ASP A 69 9.79 2.48 -3.38
C ASP A 69 8.37 2.69 -3.94
N VAL A 70 7.61 1.61 -4.08
CA VAL A 70 6.25 1.62 -4.64
C VAL A 70 5.30 0.93 -3.68
N LEU A 71 4.23 1.59 -3.25
CA LEU A 71 3.14 0.99 -2.48
C LEU A 71 1.98 0.65 -3.42
N LEU A 72 1.61 -0.62 -3.46
CA LEU A 72 0.40 -1.09 -4.14
C LEU A 72 -0.70 -1.31 -3.12
N GLN A 73 -1.75 -0.50 -3.22
CA GLN A 73 -2.93 -0.59 -2.37
C GLN A 73 -4.19 -0.61 -3.22
N VAL A 74 -5.23 -1.26 -2.72
CA VAL A 74 -6.56 -1.15 -3.31
C VAL A 74 -7.07 0.26 -3.10
N ARG A 75 -7.03 0.75 -1.86
CA ARG A 75 -7.39 2.13 -1.51
C ARG A 75 -6.13 2.85 -1.03
N SER A 76 -5.77 3.95 -1.70
CA SER A 76 -4.64 4.76 -1.25
C SER A 76 -4.87 5.28 0.18
N PRO A 77 -3.83 5.69 0.93
CA PRO A 77 -3.99 6.12 2.32
C PRO A 77 -5.04 7.22 2.52
N GLY A 78 -5.14 8.17 1.58
CA GLY A 78 -6.20 9.18 1.60
C GLY A 78 -7.63 8.63 1.45
N ALA A 79 -7.82 7.52 0.75
CA ALA A 79 -9.11 6.86 0.52
C ALA A 79 -9.45 5.76 1.56
N ALA A 80 -8.53 5.44 2.46
CA ALA A 80 -8.70 4.40 3.47
C ALA A 80 -9.46 4.89 4.73
N GLY A 81 -10.10 6.06 4.71
CA GLY A 81 -10.78 6.61 5.88
C GLY A 81 -9.80 6.84 7.05
N ASN A 82 -10.24 6.69 8.29
CA ASN A 82 -9.40 6.99 9.45
C ASN A 82 -8.18 6.06 9.59
N THR A 83 -8.24 4.84 9.04
CA THR A 83 -7.13 3.87 9.14
C THR A 83 -5.93 4.27 8.28
N GLY A 84 -6.14 5.08 7.24
CA GLY A 84 -5.05 5.60 6.40
C GLY A 84 -4.28 6.78 7.00
N LEU A 85 -4.73 7.37 8.11
CA LEU A 85 -4.05 8.52 8.72
C LEU A 85 -2.64 8.16 9.23
N ALA A 86 -2.48 7.01 9.86
CA ALA A 86 -1.19 6.55 10.36
C ALA A 86 -0.20 6.29 9.22
N ASP A 87 -0.66 5.65 8.14
CA ASP A 87 0.12 5.44 6.92
C ASP A 87 0.57 6.78 6.31
N LEU A 88 -0.33 7.76 6.27
CA LEU A 88 0.00 9.10 5.74
C LEU A 88 1.14 9.77 6.50
N GLU A 89 1.36 9.48 7.78
CA GLU A 89 2.47 10.05 8.55
C GLU A 89 3.82 9.42 8.17
N THR A 90 3.83 8.12 7.87
CA THR A 90 5.05 7.35 7.57
C THR A 90 5.51 7.45 6.11
N LEU A 91 4.64 7.89 5.20
CA LEU A 91 5.00 8.07 3.78
C LEU A 91 6.20 8.99 3.58
N GLN A 92 7.11 8.55 2.72
CA GLN A 92 8.32 9.27 2.31
C GLN A 92 8.14 9.96 0.96
N ALA A 93 8.86 11.06 0.72
CA ALA A 93 8.67 11.91 -0.46
C ALA A 93 8.93 11.23 -1.82
N ASN A 94 9.77 10.19 -1.85
CA ASN A 94 10.17 9.50 -3.09
C ASN A 94 9.36 8.23 -3.38
N GLN A 95 8.32 7.96 -2.58
CA GLN A 95 7.48 6.77 -2.78
C GLN A 95 6.39 7.02 -3.81
N THR A 96 6.17 6.03 -4.67
CA THR A 96 5.03 6.01 -5.59
C THR A 96 3.89 5.20 -4.97
N ILE A 97 2.69 5.74 -4.94
CA ILE A 97 1.50 5.02 -4.44
C ILE A 97 0.57 4.76 -5.62
N ILE A 98 0.16 3.50 -5.78
CA ILE A 98 -0.80 3.06 -6.80
C ILE A 98 -2.00 2.48 -6.08
N GLY A 99 -3.16 3.09 -6.27
CA GLY A 99 -4.44 2.65 -5.72
C GLY A 99 -5.58 3.62 -6.03
N PHE A 100 -6.80 3.28 -5.63
CA PHE A 100 -7.94 4.18 -5.76
C PHE A 100 -7.79 5.34 -4.75
N SER A 101 -7.62 6.56 -5.27
CA SER A 101 -7.36 7.74 -4.44
C SER A 101 -8.61 8.52 -4.03
N GLU A 102 -9.77 8.26 -4.67
CA GLU A 102 -11.05 8.94 -4.38
C GLU A 102 -10.92 10.46 -4.13
N PRO A 103 -10.35 11.24 -5.08
CA PRO A 103 -9.94 12.62 -4.87
C PRO A 103 -11.05 13.58 -4.45
N LEU A 104 -12.31 13.22 -4.71
CA LEU A 104 -13.49 14.02 -4.36
C LEU A 104 -14.11 13.62 -3.01
N GLY A 105 -13.64 12.56 -2.36
CA GLY A 105 -14.09 12.20 -1.01
C GLY A 105 -13.66 13.24 0.02
N GLU A 106 -14.46 13.38 1.09
CA GLU A 106 -14.18 14.28 2.21
C GLU A 106 -13.89 13.60 3.57
N PRO A 107 -13.35 12.36 3.66
CA PRO A 107 -12.89 11.86 4.95
C PRO A 107 -11.65 12.63 5.44
N PRO A 108 -11.35 12.61 6.76
CA PRO A 108 -10.17 13.27 7.32
C PRO A 108 -8.85 12.90 6.63
N SER A 109 -8.69 11.64 6.22
CA SER A 109 -7.52 11.15 5.49
C SER A 109 -7.38 11.79 4.11
N GLN A 110 -8.47 12.13 3.42
CA GLN A 110 -8.34 12.85 2.15
C GLN A 110 -7.87 14.28 2.32
N ASN A 111 -8.36 14.96 3.36
CA ASN A 111 -7.89 16.30 3.67
C ASN A 111 -6.41 16.28 4.07
N ALA A 112 -5.99 15.31 4.87
CA ALA A 112 -4.59 15.10 5.22
C ALA A 112 -3.72 14.79 3.99
N TRP A 113 -4.19 13.90 3.09
CA TRP A 113 -3.52 13.59 1.84
C TRP A 113 -3.33 14.83 0.95
N ARG A 114 -4.39 15.65 0.77
CA ARG A 114 -4.31 16.89 -0.02
C ARG A 114 -3.24 17.84 0.54
N LEU A 115 -3.19 18.00 1.86
CA LEU A 115 -2.20 18.86 2.52
C LEU A 115 -0.78 18.31 2.36
N LYS A 116 -0.59 17.00 2.52
CA LYS A 116 0.72 16.34 2.38
C LYS A 116 1.21 16.33 0.92
N ALA A 117 0.33 16.10 -0.04
CA ALA A 117 0.68 15.99 -1.46
C ALA A 117 0.85 17.35 -2.16
N PHE A 118 0.06 18.37 -1.81
CA PHE A 118 -0.01 19.62 -2.58
C PHE A 118 0.37 20.89 -1.79
N GLY A 119 0.55 20.79 -0.48
CA GLY A 119 0.82 21.94 0.39
C GLY A 119 -0.37 22.90 0.55
N ARG A 120 -0.35 23.72 1.60
CA ARG A 120 -1.43 24.68 1.92
C ARG A 120 -1.61 25.82 0.90
N SER A 121 -0.61 26.11 0.08
CA SER A 121 -0.57 27.35 -0.72
C SER A 121 -1.26 27.27 -2.09
N ARG A 122 -1.74 26.09 -2.52
CA ARG A 122 -2.27 25.90 -3.87
C ARG A 122 -3.78 26.12 -4.02
N TRP A 123 -4.51 26.32 -2.93
CA TRP A 123 -5.98 26.31 -2.91
C TRP A 123 -6.62 27.48 -2.15
N ASN A 124 -5.88 28.59 -1.96
CA ASN A 124 -6.43 29.87 -1.52
C ASN A 124 -6.63 30.80 -2.72
#